data_AF-A0AAP5F076-F1
#
_entry.id   AF-A0AAP5F076-F1
#
_cell.length_a   1.000
_cell.length_b   1.000
_cell.length_c   1.000
_cell.angle_alpha   90.00
_cell.angle_beta   90.00
_cell.angle_gamma   90.00
#
_symmetry.space_group_name_H-M   'P 1'
#
loop_
_entity.id
_entity.type
_entity.pdbx_description
1 polymer ?
#
loop_
_entity_poly.entity_id
_entity_poly.type
_entity_poly.pdbx_seq_one_letter_code
_entity_poly.pdbx_strand_id
1 'polypeptide(L)'
;MKIPYRFTAREGFLLFLLYLPLYIGVSWVAAENTPMLLDNIMYRERYDAISLSNLPFGVEVVSALLMYLSSKLGFNYFQFVFLKSISWLWVIYRLYGLTRSRRVPACILLVSFLIPSFHDITTFLLRQSFALEFFILAATSRSRLARALFAVAMLFSQITSILWLPFLYLKPGLLVRRKLLMAVLLLAPVTMLTGFSLGSQVVEASGSLVEYAGIFAENIQTKVGFYNGGGGGVASSEVSIKNMLAMLGSVLLLALAGPRLLGQIPQAILRVIDIQILAAILFFLMFGNLILSNRLGYAAYFIAGLFAALSTFAYWPKVRNYIVALSGGAR
;
A
#
# COMPACT_ATOMS: atom_id res chain seq x y z
N MET A 1 -3.73 -5.67 34.51
CA MET A 1 -3.79 -4.22 34.18
C MET A 1 -4.87 -3.95 33.14
N LYS A 2 -5.93 -3.19 33.49
CA LYS A 2 -6.91 -2.68 32.50
C LYS A 2 -6.23 -1.56 31.71
N ILE A 3 -6.15 -1.68 30.39
CA ILE A 3 -5.65 -0.61 29.51
C ILE A 3 -6.70 0.51 29.54
N PRO A 4 -6.42 1.71 30.10
CA PRO A 4 -7.44 2.73 30.39
C PRO A 4 -7.91 3.51 29.15
N TYR A 5 -7.49 3.12 27.94
CA TYR A 5 -7.73 3.86 26.70
C TYR A 5 -8.58 3.07 25.71
N ARG A 6 -9.77 2.65 26.14
CA ARG A 6 -10.80 2.11 25.22
C ARG A 6 -11.82 3.19 24.91
N PHE A 7 -12.20 3.31 23.65
CA PHE A 7 -13.41 4.08 23.32
C PHE A 7 -14.63 3.30 23.81
N THR A 8 -15.64 4.03 24.30
CA THR A 8 -17.01 3.50 24.26
C THR A 8 -17.42 3.36 22.78
N ALA A 9 -18.39 2.49 22.48
CA ALA A 9 -18.86 2.33 21.11
C ALA A 9 -19.33 3.66 20.50
N ARG A 10 -19.94 4.52 21.32
CA ARG A 10 -20.41 5.87 20.95
C ARG A 10 -19.25 6.82 20.63
N GLU A 11 -18.23 6.87 21.49
CA GLU A 11 -17.06 7.72 21.25
C GLU A 11 -16.30 7.33 19.98
N GLY A 12 -16.13 6.03 19.73
CA GLY A 12 -15.49 5.55 18.50
C GLY A 12 -16.31 5.91 17.25
N PHE A 13 -17.63 5.75 17.31
CA PHE A 13 -18.48 6.14 16.20
C PHE A 13 -18.42 7.65 15.92
N LEU A 14 -18.47 8.49 16.97
CA LEU A 14 -18.34 9.95 16.83
C LEU A 14 -17.00 10.36 16.25
N LEU A 15 -15.89 9.72 16.67
CA LEU A 15 -14.57 9.97 16.09
C LEU A 15 -14.56 9.68 14.58
N PHE A 16 -15.14 8.55 14.16
CA PHE A 16 -15.21 8.21 12.75
C PHE A 16 -16.08 9.20 11.96
N LEU A 17 -17.21 9.65 12.53
CA LEU A 17 -18.05 10.66 11.91
C LEU A 17 -17.34 12.00 11.73
N LEU A 18 -16.57 12.45 12.73
CA LEU A 18 -15.77 13.68 12.64
C LEU A 18 -14.63 13.55 11.61
N TYR A 19 -14.11 12.34 11.45
CA TYR A 19 -13.06 12.04 10.48
C TYR A 19 -13.54 12.11 9.03
N LEU A 20 -14.77 11.70 8.74
CA LEU A 20 -15.31 11.67 7.37
C LEU A 20 -15.19 13.00 6.61
N PRO A 21 -15.71 14.14 7.11
CA PRO A 21 -15.60 15.42 6.40
C PRO A 21 -14.15 15.87 6.25
N LEU A 22 -13.30 15.60 7.24
CA LEU A 22 -11.87 15.91 7.17
C LEU A 22 -11.18 15.12 6.06
N TYR A 23 -11.42 13.81 5.98
CA TYR A 23 -10.86 12.96 4.93
C TYR A 23 -11.36 13.34 3.53
N ILE A 24 -12.65 13.64 3.41
CA ILE A 24 -13.25 14.11 2.15
C ILE A 24 -12.60 15.44 1.72
N GLY A 25 -12.47 16.39 2.64
CA GLY A 25 -11.82 17.68 2.36
C GLY A 25 -10.36 17.55 1.95
N VAL A 26 -9.58 16.75 2.67
CA VAL A 26 -8.17 16.47 2.31
C VAL A 26 -8.08 15.75 0.96
N SER A 27 -8.95 14.78 0.69
CA SER A 27 -9.00 14.08 -0.59
C SER A 27 -9.33 15.01 -1.76
N TRP A 28 -10.23 15.98 -1.54
CA TRP A 28 -10.57 17.00 -2.54
C TRP A 28 -9.36 17.87 -2.87
N VAL A 29 -8.75 18.47 -1.83
CA VAL A 29 -7.56 19.32 -1.99
C VAL A 29 -6.42 18.55 -2.66
N ALA A 30 -6.17 17.31 -2.26
CA ALA A 30 -5.14 16.48 -2.88
C ALA A 30 -5.44 16.15 -4.34
N ALA A 31 -6.70 15.91 -4.70
CA ALA A 31 -7.09 15.65 -6.08
C ALA A 31 -6.87 16.89 -6.97
N GLU A 32 -7.29 18.08 -6.51
CA GLU A 32 -7.06 19.34 -7.24
C GLU A 32 -5.57 19.66 -7.43
N ASN A 33 -4.74 19.29 -6.46
CA ASN A 33 -3.29 19.53 -6.48
C ASN A 33 -2.49 18.31 -6.97
N THR A 34 -3.12 17.38 -7.69
CA THR A 34 -2.44 16.18 -8.19
C THR A 34 -1.24 16.57 -9.06
N PRO A 35 -0.01 16.17 -8.72
CA PRO A 35 1.17 16.54 -9.49
C PRO A 35 1.15 15.86 -10.87
N MET A 36 1.41 16.63 -11.93
CA MET A 36 1.48 16.15 -13.30
C MET A 36 2.85 15.50 -13.59
N LEU A 37 3.10 14.36 -12.95
CA LEU A 37 4.24 13.47 -13.22
C LEU A 37 3.90 12.52 -14.38
N LEU A 38 4.92 11.89 -14.99
CA LEU A 38 4.78 11.04 -16.19
C LEU A 38 3.61 10.04 -16.12
N ASP A 39 3.50 9.28 -15.02
CA ASP A 39 2.41 8.30 -14.85
C ASP A 39 1.03 8.98 -14.78
N ASN A 40 0.92 10.14 -14.11
CA ASN A 40 -0.33 10.90 -13.99
C ASN A 40 -0.72 11.57 -15.32
N ILE A 41 0.25 12.02 -16.11
CA ILE A 41 0.02 12.53 -17.47
C ILE A 41 -0.56 11.40 -18.33
N MET A 42 0.06 10.21 -18.31
CA MET A 42 -0.45 9.06 -19.04
C MET A 42 -1.87 8.69 -18.59
N TYR A 43 -2.16 8.66 -17.28
CA TYR A 43 -3.51 8.37 -16.80
C TYR A 43 -4.53 9.41 -17.25
N ARG A 44 -4.15 10.69 -17.27
CA ARG A 44 -4.99 11.77 -17.77
C ARG A 44 -5.28 11.63 -19.26
N GLU A 45 -4.25 11.41 -20.10
CA GLU A 45 -4.42 11.20 -21.54
C GLU A 45 -5.33 10.01 -21.83
N ARG A 46 -5.16 8.90 -21.09
CA ARG A 46 -6.03 7.72 -21.21
C ARG A 46 -7.45 7.99 -20.73
N TYR A 47 -7.63 8.83 -19.71
CA TYR A 47 -8.94 9.26 -19.23
C TYR A 47 -9.67 10.10 -20.29
N ASP A 48 -8.98 11.08 -20.86
CA ASP A 48 -9.55 11.99 -21.85
C ASP A 48 -9.93 11.23 -23.14
N ALA A 49 -9.17 10.18 -23.49
CA ALA A 49 -9.43 9.29 -24.62
C ALA A 49 -10.28 8.04 -24.28
N ILE A 50 -10.84 7.92 -23.07
CA ILE A 50 -11.46 6.66 -22.59
C ILE A 50 -12.69 6.24 -23.42
N SER A 51 -13.32 7.18 -24.12
CA SER A 51 -14.45 6.91 -25.01
C SER A 51 -14.05 6.24 -26.34
N LEU A 52 -12.75 6.29 -26.68
CA LEU A 52 -12.19 5.81 -27.95
C LEU A 52 -11.45 4.47 -27.79
N SER A 53 -11.19 4.03 -26.55
CA SER A 53 -10.44 2.80 -26.26
C SER A 53 -11.18 1.97 -25.22
N ASN A 54 -11.60 0.76 -25.62
CA ASN A 54 -12.37 -0.12 -24.74
C ASN A 54 -11.56 -0.65 -23.54
N LEU A 55 -10.22 -0.75 -23.66
CA LEU A 55 -9.33 -1.33 -22.64
C LEU A 55 -7.92 -0.71 -22.70
N PRO A 56 -7.71 0.54 -22.27
CA PRO A 56 -6.40 1.21 -22.37
C PRO A 56 -5.28 0.57 -21.53
N PHE A 57 -5.62 -0.39 -20.66
CA PHE A 57 -4.68 -1.14 -19.83
C PHE A 57 -4.75 -2.66 -20.08
N GLY A 58 -5.34 -3.07 -21.22
CA GLY A 58 -5.57 -4.47 -21.58
C GLY A 58 -6.37 -5.21 -20.50
N VAL A 59 -5.76 -6.22 -19.88
CA VAL A 59 -6.44 -7.07 -18.87
C VAL A 59 -6.66 -6.41 -17.51
N GLU A 60 -6.12 -5.21 -17.27
CA GLU A 60 -6.31 -4.45 -16.03
C GLU A 60 -7.56 -3.56 -16.11
N VAL A 61 -8.72 -4.23 -16.14
CA VAL A 61 -10.01 -3.64 -16.50
C VAL A 61 -10.61 -2.73 -15.44
N VAL A 62 -10.22 -2.84 -14.16
CA VAL A 62 -10.89 -2.09 -13.07
C VAL A 62 -10.72 -0.59 -13.25
N SER A 63 -9.49 -0.11 -13.45
CA SER A 63 -9.25 1.32 -13.63
C SER A 63 -9.90 1.83 -14.91
N ALA A 64 -9.80 1.09 -16.01
CA ALA A 64 -10.45 1.45 -17.27
C ALA A 64 -11.97 1.59 -17.11
N LEU A 65 -12.62 0.63 -16.46
CA LEU A 65 -14.06 0.66 -16.21
C LEU A 65 -14.46 1.86 -15.34
N LEU A 66 -13.73 2.14 -14.27
CA LEU A 66 -14.03 3.27 -13.40
C LEU A 66 -13.79 4.62 -14.09
N MET A 67 -12.73 4.73 -14.90
CA MET A 67 -12.49 5.91 -15.74
C MET A 67 -13.63 6.12 -16.73
N TYR A 68 -14.06 5.05 -17.41
CA TYR A 68 -15.16 5.10 -18.38
C TYR A 68 -16.47 5.53 -17.72
N LEU A 69 -16.84 4.89 -16.60
CA LEU A 69 -18.05 5.25 -15.86
C LEU A 69 -18.01 6.70 -15.38
N SER A 70 -16.87 7.14 -14.83
CA SER A 70 -16.67 8.52 -14.39
C SER A 70 -16.81 9.53 -15.54
N SER A 71 -16.19 9.25 -16.68
CA SER A 71 -16.30 10.09 -17.88
C SER A 71 -17.75 10.15 -18.40
N LYS A 72 -18.48 9.03 -18.39
CA LYS A 72 -19.90 8.98 -18.78
C LYS A 72 -20.81 9.77 -17.84
N LEU A 73 -20.43 9.93 -16.57
CA LEU A 73 -21.12 10.80 -15.61
C LEU A 73 -20.77 12.29 -15.78
N GLY A 74 -19.90 12.64 -16.73
CA GLY A 74 -19.49 14.02 -17.00
C GLY A 74 -18.36 14.52 -16.09
N PHE A 75 -17.70 13.64 -15.35
CA PHE A 75 -16.59 14.03 -14.48
C PHE A 75 -15.29 14.23 -15.28
N ASN A 76 -14.50 15.22 -14.88
CA ASN A 76 -13.14 15.40 -15.37
C ASN A 76 -12.14 14.48 -14.65
N TYR A 77 -10.89 14.44 -15.13
CA TYR A 77 -9.84 13.59 -14.56
C TYR A 77 -9.59 13.84 -13.06
N PHE A 78 -9.59 15.10 -12.61
CA PHE A 78 -9.36 15.43 -11.20
C PHE A 78 -10.52 14.97 -10.30
N GLN A 79 -11.76 15.08 -10.78
CA GLN A 79 -12.93 14.53 -10.11
C GLN A 79 -12.87 13.01 -10.03
N PHE A 80 -12.36 12.33 -11.06
CA PHE A 80 -12.07 10.90 -11.01
C PHE A 80 -11.01 10.56 -9.94
N VAL A 81 -9.91 11.32 -9.89
CA VAL A 81 -8.86 11.15 -8.87
C VAL A 81 -9.41 11.35 -7.45
N PHE A 82 -10.32 12.31 -7.28
CA PHE A 82 -11.05 12.52 -6.02
C PHE A 82 -11.93 11.32 -5.65
N LEU A 83 -12.77 10.83 -6.58
CA LEU A 83 -13.62 9.66 -6.36
C LEU A 83 -12.79 8.42 -6.00
N LYS A 84 -11.67 8.25 -6.70
CA LYS A 84 -10.71 7.20 -6.42
C LYS A 84 -10.10 7.37 -5.02
N SER A 85 -9.74 8.58 -4.59
CA SER A 85 -9.24 8.82 -3.23
C SER A 85 -10.30 8.46 -2.19
N ILE A 86 -11.55 8.86 -2.40
CA ILE A 86 -12.68 8.53 -1.51
C ILE A 86 -12.95 7.02 -1.43
N SER A 87 -12.65 6.24 -2.48
CA SER A 87 -12.89 4.79 -2.46
C SER A 87 -12.17 4.05 -1.32
N TRP A 88 -11.07 4.61 -0.81
CA TRP A 88 -10.36 4.13 0.37
C TRP A 88 -11.16 4.21 1.68
N LEU A 89 -12.24 5.01 1.76
CA LEU A 89 -13.11 5.06 2.94
C LEU A 89 -13.59 3.68 3.36
N TRP A 90 -13.84 2.77 2.40
CA TRP A 90 -14.23 1.40 2.69
C TRP A 90 -13.13 0.62 3.43
N VAL A 91 -11.88 0.79 3.00
CA VAL A 91 -10.71 0.19 3.64
C VAL A 91 -10.50 0.80 5.03
N ILE A 92 -10.58 2.14 5.14
CA ILE A 92 -10.43 2.87 6.40
C ILE A 92 -11.49 2.39 7.39
N TYR A 93 -12.76 2.32 6.99
CA TYR A 93 -13.84 1.84 7.84
C TYR A 93 -13.61 0.39 8.32
N ARG A 94 -13.15 -0.50 7.43
CA ARG A 94 -12.85 -1.89 7.78
C ARG A 94 -11.71 -1.98 8.79
N LEU A 95 -10.60 -1.29 8.55
CA LEU A 95 -9.46 -1.26 9.48
C LEU A 95 -9.81 -0.59 10.80
N TYR A 96 -10.60 0.49 10.75
CA TYR A 96 -11.10 1.19 11.93
C TYR A 96 -11.97 0.28 12.78
N GLY A 97 -12.87 -0.51 12.17
CA GLY A 97 -13.67 -1.51 12.88
C GLY A 97 -12.83 -2.50 13.70
N LEU A 98 -11.61 -2.83 13.24
CA LEU A 98 -10.69 -3.73 13.93
C LEU A 98 -9.95 -3.05 15.09
N THR A 99 -9.74 -1.73 15.04
CA THR A 99 -8.97 -0.96 16.02
C THR A 99 -9.83 -0.08 16.93
N ARG A 100 -11.13 0.12 16.62
CA ARG A 100 -12.05 1.08 17.28
C ARG A 100 -12.13 0.96 18.78
N SER A 101 -11.89 -0.23 19.32
CA SER A 101 -11.91 -0.47 20.77
C SER A 101 -10.72 0.15 21.49
N ARG A 102 -9.72 0.69 20.78
CA ARG A 102 -8.47 1.22 21.33
C ARG A 102 -8.26 2.63 20.81
N ARG A 103 -8.24 3.62 21.72
CA ARG A 103 -8.21 5.04 21.35
C ARG A 103 -7.04 5.41 20.46
N VAL A 104 -5.82 5.14 20.96
CA VAL A 104 -4.57 5.54 20.28
C VAL A 104 -4.40 4.85 18.92
N PRO A 105 -4.50 3.51 18.77
CA PRO A 105 -4.41 2.85 17.46
C PRO A 105 -5.47 3.30 16.46
N ALA A 106 -6.68 3.59 16.94
CA ALA A 106 -7.77 4.06 16.08
C ALA A 106 -7.49 5.47 15.55
N CYS A 107 -7.08 6.42 16.41
CA CYS A 107 -6.72 7.77 15.96
C CYS A 107 -5.51 7.76 15.02
N ILE A 108 -4.49 6.98 15.36
CA ILE A 108 -3.29 6.79 14.55
C ILE A 108 -3.62 6.27 13.15
N LEU A 109 -4.45 5.23 13.08
CA LEU A 109 -4.91 4.67 11.82
C LEU A 109 -5.56 5.77 10.99
N LEU A 110 -6.52 6.51 11.56
CA LEU A 110 -7.22 7.59 10.86
C LEU A 110 -6.26 8.67 10.35
N VAL A 111 -5.33 9.14 11.19
CA VAL A 111 -4.33 10.16 10.81
C VAL A 111 -3.43 9.69 9.68
N SER A 112 -3.05 8.40 9.62
CA SER A 112 -2.17 7.88 8.56
C SER A 112 -2.74 8.05 7.15
N PHE A 113 -4.07 8.08 7.02
CA PHE A 113 -4.78 8.31 5.76
C PHE A 113 -4.98 9.79 5.41
N LEU A 114 -4.65 10.72 6.31
CA LEU A 114 -4.72 12.17 6.05
C LEU A 114 -3.38 12.76 5.60
N ILE A 115 -2.31 11.97 5.66
CA ILE A 115 -0.96 12.44 5.34
C ILE A 115 -0.88 12.70 3.81
N PRO A 116 -0.36 13.86 3.35
CA PRO A 116 -0.25 14.17 1.92
C PRO A 116 0.42 13.06 1.10
N SER A 117 1.50 12.47 1.62
CA SER A 117 2.19 11.36 0.97
C SER A 117 1.31 10.14 0.67
N PHE A 118 0.26 9.88 1.46
CA PHE A 118 -0.71 8.83 1.12
C PHE A 118 -1.44 9.19 -0.17
N HIS A 119 -1.98 10.40 -0.25
CA HIS A 119 -2.71 10.85 -1.43
C HIS A 119 -1.81 10.88 -2.67
N ASP A 120 -0.60 11.43 -2.58
CA ASP A 120 0.36 11.48 -3.68
C ASP A 120 0.66 10.09 -4.25
N ILE A 121 0.92 9.09 -3.39
CA ILE A 121 1.26 7.75 -3.89
C ILE A 121 0.00 7.07 -4.45
N THR A 122 -1.17 7.33 -3.87
CA THR A 122 -2.42 6.73 -4.34
C THR A 122 -2.84 7.29 -5.69
N THR A 123 -2.55 8.55 -6.01
CA THR A 123 -2.80 9.15 -7.32
C THR A 123 -1.76 8.66 -8.33
N PHE A 124 -0.47 8.76 -8.00
CA PHE A 124 0.65 8.35 -8.86
C PHE A 124 0.59 6.87 -9.26
N LEU A 125 0.25 5.97 -8.33
CA LEU A 125 0.16 4.54 -8.56
C LEU A 125 -1.30 4.05 -8.58
N LEU A 126 -2.14 4.76 -9.32
CA LEU A 126 -3.60 4.57 -9.37
C LEU A 126 -4.05 3.09 -9.46
N ARG A 127 -3.58 2.35 -10.48
CA ARG A 127 -3.91 0.92 -10.69
C ARG A 127 -3.48 0.04 -9.52
N GLN A 128 -2.26 0.26 -9.04
CA GLN A 128 -1.70 -0.51 -7.95
C GLN A 128 -2.34 -0.19 -6.60
N SER A 129 -2.81 1.05 -6.42
CA SER A 129 -3.63 1.43 -5.27
C SER A 129 -4.93 0.64 -5.24
N PHE A 130 -5.66 0.54 -6.35
CA PHE A 130 -6.89 -0.28 -6.40
C PHE A 130 -6.60 -1.74 -6.03
N ALA A 131 -5.52 -2.30 -6.57
CA ALA A 131 -5.11 -3.66 -6.19
C ALA A 131 -4.83 -3.77 -4.68
N LEU A 132 -4.17 -2.78 -4.07
CA LEU A 132 -3.91 -2.76 -2.63
C LEU A 132 -5.20 -2.64 -1.80
N GLU A 133 -6.15 -1.82 -2.23
CA GLU A 133 -7.47 -1.69 -1.58
C GLU A 133 -8.19 -3.03 -1.55
N PHE A 134 -8.35 -3.68 -2.70
CA PHE A 134 -9.01 -4.98 -2.79
C PHE A 134 -8.26 -6.05 -2.01
N PHE A 135 -6.94 -6.00 -2.01
CA PHE A 135 -6.15 -6.93 -1.24
C PHE A 135 -6.36 -6.79 0.27
N ILE A 136 -6.40 -5.57 0.81
CA ILE A 136 -6.72 -5.34 2.23
C ILE A 136 -8.15 -5.81 2.54
N LEU A 137 -9.11 -5.57 1.65
CA LEU A 137 -10.47 -6.08 1.79
C LEU A 137 -10.51 -7.63 1.78
N ALA A 138 -9.75 -8.28 0.90
CA ALA A 138 -9.62 -9.74 0.85
C ALA A 138 -8.98 -10.30 2.14
N ALA A 139 -7.90 -9.67 2.62
CA ALA A 139 -7.16 -10.08 3.80
C ALA A 139 -7.96 -9.91 5.10
N THR A 140 -8.84 -8.91 5.15
CA THR A 140 -9.70 -8.61 6.31
C THR A 140 -11.06 -9.32 6.24
N SER A 141 -11.43 -9.88 5.08
CA SER A 141 -12.71 -10.60 4.90
C SER A 141 -12.74 -11.97 5.58
N ARG A 142 -13.86 -12.24 6.26
CA ARG A 142 -14.17 -13.55 6.87
C ARG A 142 -14.81 -14.52 5.89
N SER A 143 -15.56 -14.03 4.90
CA SER A 143 -16.24 -14.87 3.91
C SER A 143 -15.25 -15.32 2.83
N ARG A 144 -15.21 -16.63 2.55
CA ARG A 144 -14.38 -17.20 1.48
C ARG A 144 -14.77 -16.63 0.12
N LEU A 145 -16.07 -16.50 -0.14
CA LEU A 145 -16.59 -15.91 -1.38
C LEU A 145 -16.14 -14.46 -1.52
N ALA A 146 -16.34 -13.62 -0.50
CA ALA A 146 -15.92 -12.23 -0.56
C ALA A 146 -14.39 -12.10 -0.70
N ARG A 147 -13.60 -12.95 -0.04
CA ARG A 147 -12.14 -12.99 -0.22
C ARG A 147 -11.76 -13.32 -1.67
N ALA A 148 -12.42 -14.31 -2.28
CA ALA A 148 -12.18 -14.69 -3.67
C ALA A 148 -12.54 -13.54 -4.62
N LEU A 149 -13.71 -12.92 -4.45
CA LEU A 149 -14.14 -11.78 -5.27
C LEU A 149 -13.16 -10.61 -5.19
N PHE A 150 -12.70 -10.26 -3.99
CA PHE A 150 -11.69 -9.21 -3.82
C PHE A 150 -10.33 -9.62 -4.38
N ALA A 151 -9.91 -10.88 -4.27
CA ALA A 151 -8.67 -11.35 -4.89
C ALA A 151 -8.74 -11.29 -6.43
N VAL A 152 -9.90 -11.59 -7.01
CA VAL A 152 -10.15 -11.45 -8.45
C VAL A 152 -10.11 -9.98 -8.86
N ALA A 153 -10.80 -9.09 -8.14
CA ALA A 153 -10.77 -7.64 -8.40
C ALA A 153 -9.36 -7.05 -8.26
N MET A 154 -8.56 -7.55 -7.32
CA MET A 154 -7.15 -7.19 -7.15
C MET A 154 -6.33 -7.51 -8.41
N LEU A 155 -6.46 -8.72 -8.96
CA LEU A 155 -5.75 -9.13 -10.19
C LEU A 155 -6.16 -8.29 -11.40
N PHE A 156 -7.46 -8.02 -11.55
CA PHE A 156 -8.01 -7.17 -12.61
C PHE A 156 -7.72 -5.67 -12.42
N SER A 157 -7.19 -5.26 -11.26
CA SER A 157 -6.70 -3.90 -11.04
C SER A 157 -5.24 -3.75 -11.42
N GLN A 158 -4.41 -4.77 -11.12
CA GLN A 158 -2.99 -4.80 -11.44
C GLN A 158 -2.48 -6.25 -11.45
N ILE A 159 -2.06 -6.77 -12.60
CA ILE A 159 -1.71 -8.20 -12.72
C ILE A 159 -0.51 -8.61 -11.86
N THR A 160 0.44 -7.68 -11.61
CA THR A 160 1.62 -7.94 -10.76
C THR A 160 1.26 -8.19 -9.30
N SER A 161 0.02 -7.89 -8.88
CA SER A 161 -0.51 -8.24 -7.56
C SER A 161 -0.68 -9.75 -7.36
N ILE A 162 -0.53 -10.58 -8.41
CA ILE A 162 -0.52 -12.05 -8.27
C ILE A 162 0.53 -12.53 -7.26
N LEU A 163 1.63 -11.80 -7.12
CA LEU A 163 2.67 -12.05 -6.11
C LEU A 163 2.16 -11.96 -4.67
N TRP A 164 1.03 -11.27 -4.43
CA TRP A 164 0.43 -11.12 -3.10
C TRP A 164 -0.57 -12.23 -2.76
N LEU A 165 -1.02 -13.01 -3.75
CA LEU A 165 -2.08 -14.01 -3.59
C LEU A 165 -1.73 -15.13 -2.59
N PRO A 166 -0.51 -15.70 -2.57
CA PRO A 166 -0.13 -16.70 -1.55
C PRO A 166 -0.30 -16.19 -0.12
N PHE A 167 -0.14 -14.89 0.11
CA PHE A 167 -0.17 -14.26 1.42
C PHE A 167 -1.58 -14.13 2.00
N LEU A 168 -2.62 -14.20 1.16
CA LEU A 168 -4.00 -14.34 1.64
C LEU A 168 -4.23 -15.66 2.39
N TYR A 169 -3.39 -16.66 2.13
CA TYR A 169 -3.51 -18.02 2.65
C TYR A 169 -2.44 -18.38 3.69
N LEU A 170 -1.38 -17.57 3.83
CA LEU A 170 -0.40 -17.74 4.90
C LEU A 170 -1.03 -17.55 6.29
N LYS A 171 -0.46 -18.23 7.28
CA LYS A 171 -0.82 -18.04 8.68
C LYS A 171 -0.49 -16.60 9.10
N PRO A 172 -1.43 -15.84 9.71
CA PRO A 172 -1.18 -14.45 10.10
C PRO A 172 0.01 -14.29 11.05
N GLY A 173 0.88 -13.33 10.75
CA GLY A 173 2.10 -13.04 11.50
C GLY A 173 3.20 -14.08 11.30
N LEU A 174 3.10 -14.93 10.27
CA LEU A 174 4.12 -15.95 9.99
C LEU A 174 5.49 -15.32 9.72
N LEU A 175 5.52 -14.22 8.97
CA LEU A 175 6.77 -13.55 8.58
C LEU A 175 7.40 -12.84 9.78
N VAL A 176 6.56 -12.24 10.63
CA VAL A 176 6.97 -11.66 11.92
C VAL A 176 7.54 -12.74 12.86
N ARG A 177 6.86 -13.89 12.97
CA ARG A 177 7.27 -15.01 13.85
C ARG A 177 8.57 -15.67 13.43
N ARG A 178 8.79 -15.84 12.12
CA ARG A 178 9.95 -16.57 11.59
C ARG A 178 11.22 -15.73 11.50
N LYS A 179 11.21 -14.48 11.98
CA LYS A 179 12.32 -13.53 11.80
C LYS A 179 12.75 -13.41 10.32
N LEU A 180 11.86 -13.70 9.36
CA LEU A 180 12.12 -13.49 7.93
C LEU A 180 12.42 -12.02 7.63
N LEU A 181 12.01 -11.15 8.54
CA LEU A 181 12.41 -9.76 8.59
C LEU A 181 13.94 -9.54 8.69
N MET A 182 14.67 -10.41 9.39
CA MET A 182 16.14 -10.39 9.39
C MET A 182 16.72 -10.78 8.04
N ALA A 183 16.05 -11.67 7.30
CA ALA A 183 16.46 -11.98 5.93
C ALA A 183 16.32 -10.75 5.02
N VAL A 184 15.33 -9.87 5.24
CA VAL A 184 15.21 -8.58 4.52
C VAL A 184 16.38 -7.65 4.81
N LEU A 185 16.73 -7.51 6.09
CA LEU A 185 17.84 -6.66 6.54
C LEU A 185 19.21 -7.17 6.05
N LEU A 186 19.33 -8.48 5.77
CA LEU A 186 20.53 -9.10 5.20
C LEU A 186 20.51 -9.10 3.66
N LEU A 187 19.35 -9.30 3.03
CA LEU A 187 19.18 -9.28 1.58
C LEU A 187 19.45 -7.88 1.01
N ALA A 188 19.01 -6.83 1.70
CA ALA A 188 19.20 -5.44 1.25
C ALA A 188 20.67 -5.11 0.97
N PRO A 189 21.62 -5.22 1.92
CA PRO A 189 23.04 -4.95 1.65
C PRO A 189 23.64 -5.95 0.66
N VAL A 190 23.25 -7.22 0.66
CA VAL A 190 23.78 -8.21 -0.30
C VAL A 190 23.39 -7.85 -1.73
N THR A 191 22.13 -7.55 -2.01
CA THR A 191 21.67 -7.13 -3.35
C THR A 191 22.35 -5.82 -3.80
N MET A 192 22.53 -4.88 -2.88
CA MET A 192 23.20 -3.60 -3.18
C MET A 192 24.72 -3.75 -3.42
N LEU A 193 25.40 -4.64 -2.68
CA LEU A 193 26.85 -4.84 -2.78
C LEU A 193 27.26 -5.76 -3.93
N THR A 194 26.46 -6.79 -4.21
CA THR A 194 26.78 -7.78 -5.25
C THR A 194 26.33 -7.35 -6.65
N GLY A 195 25.47 -6.33 -6.75
CA GLY A 195 24.83 -5.96 -8.01
C GLY A 195 23.83 -7.00 -8.52
N PHE A 196 23.55 -8.05 -7.74
CA PHE A 196 22.56 -9.06 -8.10
C PHE A 196 21.16 -8.44 -8.16
N SER A 197 20.55 -8.49 -9.34
CA SER A 197 19.21 -7.97 -9.59
C SER A 197 18.33 -9.07 -10.16
N LEU A 198 17.42 -9.59 -9.33
CA LEU A 198 16.34 -10.45 -9.84
C LEU A 198 15.39 -9.64 -10.73
N GLY A 199 15.30 -8.32 -10.53
CA GLY A 199 14.43 -7.43 -11.29
C GLY A 199 14.77 -7.37 -12.78
N SER A 200 16.05 -7.28 -13.13
CA SER A 200 16.46 -7.29 -14.55
C SER A 200 16.21 -8.65 -15.19
N GLN A 201 16.53 -9.74 -14.48
CA GLN A 201 16.25 -11.10 -14.95
C GLN A 201 14.75 -11.37 -15.14
N VAL A 202 13.90 -10.84 -14.25
CA VAL A 202 12.43 -10.94 -14.37
C VAL A 202 11.93 -10.19 -15.60
N VAL A 203 12.46 -8.99 -15.89
CA VAL A 203 12.08 -8.22 -17.08
C VAL A 203 12.53 -8.91 -18.36
N GLU A 204 13.75 -9.45 -18.37
CA GLU A 204 14.29 -10.23 -19.49
C GLU A 204 13.48 -11.51 -19.75
N ALA A 205 13.22 -12.30 -18.69
CA ALA A 205 12.37 -13.48 -18.78
C ALA A 205 10.96 -13.12 -19.25
N SER A 206 10.38 -12.01 -18.77
CA SER A 206 9.08 -11.53 -19.23
C SER A 206 9.10 -11.19 -20.73
N GLY A 207 10.19 -10.61 -21.24
CA GLY A 207 10.39 -10.37 -22.66
C GLY A 207 10.37 -11.65 -23.49
N SER A 208 11.06 -12.70 -23.01
CA SER A 208 11.07 -14.02 -23.68
C SER A 208 9.70 -14.72 -23.70
N LEU A 209 8.80 -14.36 -22.78
CA LEU A 209 7.46 -14.93 -22.70
C LEU A 209 6.47 -14.26 -23.67
N VAL A 210 6.79 -13.11 -24.27
CA VAL A 210 5.88 -12.37 -25.18
C VAL A 210 5.41 -13.26 -26.33
N GLU A 211 6.32 -14.05 -26.92
CA GLU A 211 6.03 -14.95 -28.04
C GLU A 211 5.02 -16.05 -27.69
N TYR A 212 4.91 -16.40 -26.40
CA TYR A 212 4.04 -17.46 -25.90
C TYR A 212 2.77 -16.93 -25.20
N ALA A 213 2.66 -15.61 -25.05
CA ALA A 213 1.67 -14.99 -24.19
C ALA A 213 0.28 -14.79 -24.84
N GLY A 214 0.14 -15.08 -26.13
CA GLY A 214 -1.13 -14.94 -26.87
C GLY A 214 -1.77 -13.58 -26.65
N ILE A 215 -3.00 -13.55 -26.12
CA ILE A 215 -3.75 -12.31 -25.83
C ILE A 215 -3.07 -11.38 -24.80
N PHE A 216 -2.07 -11.85 -24.05
CA PHE A 216 -1.33 -11.04 -23.09
C PHE A 216 -0.05 -10.43 -23.67
N ALA A 217 0.34 -10.78 -24.91
CA ALA A 217 1.61 -10.39 -25.51
C ALA A 217 1.82 -8.87 -25.52
N GLU A 218 0.83 -8.10 -25.98
CA GLU A 218 0.88 -6.63 -26.03
C GLU A 218 1.06 -6.01 -24.64
N ASN A 219 0.35 -6.55 -23.63
CA ASN A 219 0.44 -6.08 -22.25
C ASN A 219 1.81 -6.38 -21.62
N ILE A 220 2.37 -7.56 -21.90
CA ILE A 220 3.71 -7.94 -21.43
C ILE A 220 4.75 -7.05 -22.13
N GLN A 221 4.66 -6.89 -23.45
CA GLN A 221 5.58 -6.08 -24.23
C GLN A 221 5.57 -4.60 -23.80
N THR A 222 4.39 -4.03 -23.55
CA THR A 222 4.25 -2.66 -23.01
C THR A 222 4.92 -2.52 -21.65
N LYS A 223 4.76 -3.51 -20.76
CA LYS A 223 5.40 -3.49 -19.44
C LYS A 223 6.90 -3.69 -19.52
N VAL A 224 7.38 -4.62 -20.34
CA VAL A 224 8.80 -4.85 -20.57
C VAL A 224 9.44 -3.59 -21.17
N GLY A 225 8.82 -2.96 -22.17
CA GLY A 225 9.26 -1.69 -22.73
C GLY A 225 9.32 -0.57 -21.70
N PHE A 226 8.32 -0.47 -20.81
CA PHE A 226 8.33 0.49 -19.71
C PHE A 226 9.45 0.24 -18.69
N TYR A 227 9.74 -1.04 -18.38
CA TYR A 227 10.80 -1.41 -17.44
C TYR A 227 12.22 -1.35 -18.03
N ASN A 228 12.35 -1.47 -19.36
CA ASN A 228 13.62 -1.39 -20.10
C ASN A 228 13.95 0.03 -20.58
N GLY A 229 12.94 0.87 -20.84
CA GLY A 229 13.07 2.22 -21.41
C GLY A 229 13.60 3.27 -20.46
N GLY A 230 14.61 2.95 -19.65
CA GLY A 230 15.27 3.91 -18.76
C GLY A 230 15.72 5.16 -19.52
N GLY A 231 14.95 6.23 -19.44
CA GLY A 231 15.18 7.41 -20.27
C GLY A 231 14.08 8.46 -20.15
N GLY A 232 13.82 8.93 -18.93
CA GLY A 232 12.77 9.91 -18.66
C GLY A 232 12.87 10.56 -17.28
N GLY A 233 14.05 11.09 -16.96
CA GLY A 233 14.23 12.18 -15.99
C GLY A 233 14.18 11.81 -14.51
N VAL A 234 15.36 11.73 -13.87
CA VAL A 234 15.82 12.37 -12.60
C VAL A 234 14.92 12.34 -11.34
N ALA A 235 13.60 12.29 -11.43
CA ALA A 235 12.68 12.16 -10.29
C ALA A 235 12.66 10.74 -9.68
N SER A 236 13.13 9.71 -10.41
CA SER A 236 13.10 8.33 -9.93
C SER A 236 14.13 8.03 -8.84
N SER A 237 15.29 8.69 -8.82
CA SER A 237 16.38 8.37 -7.88
C SER A 237 16.10 8.91 -6.47
N GLU A 238 15.73 10.19 -6.33
CA GLU A 238 15.39 10.78 -5.03
C GLU A 238 14.16 10.15 -4.39
N VAL A 239 13.10 9.94 -5.19
CA VAL A 239 11.90 9.24 -4.73
C VAL A 239 12.26 7.82 -4.31
N SER A 240 13.10 7.11 -5.08
CA SER A 240 13.56 5.77 -4.73
C SER A 240 14.40 5.73 -3.44
N ILE A 241 15.22 6.73 -3.17
CA ILE A 241 16.03 6.81 -1.93
C ILE A 241 15.11 7.08 -0.73
N LYS A 242 14.21 8.06 -0.82
CA LYS A 242 13.23 8.38 0.24
C LYS A 242 12.36 7.17 0.56
N ASN A 243 11.88 6.51 -0.49
CA ASN A 243 11.17 5.26 -0.43
C ASN A 243 11.99 4.18 0.28
N MET A 244 13.19 3.87 -0.20
CA MET A 244 14.07 2.87 0.41
C MET A 244 14.32 3.14 1.90
N LEU A 245 14.59 4.38 2.29
CA LEU A 245 14.77 4.79 3.68
C LEU A 245 13.51 4.61 4.53
N ALA A 246 12.35 5.02 4.02
CA ALA A 246 11.06 4.82 4.71
C ALA A 246 10.77 3.33 4.90
N MET A 247 11.06 2.52 3.87
CA MET A 247 10.92 1.07 3.93
C MET A 247 11.86 0.44 4.94
N LEU A 248 13.17 0.74 4.89
CA LEU A 248 14.15 0.26 5.85
C LEU A 248 13.78 0.64 7.28
N GLY A 249 13.38 1.90 7.50
CA GLY A 249 12.92 2.38 8.80
C GLY A 249 11.70 1.60 9.29
N SER A 250 10.73 1.34 8.41
CA SER A 250 9.54 0.59 8.76
C SER A 250 9.79 -0.89 9.07
N VAL A 251 10.69 -1.52 8.30
CA VAL A 251 11.14 -2.89 8.51
C VAL A 251 11.93 -2.97 9.81
N LEU A 252 12.82 -2.01 10.09
CA LEU A 252 13.56 -1.94 11.34
C LEU A 252 12.62 -1.80 12.54
N LEU A 253 11.64 -0.90 12.47
CA LEU A 253 10.60 -0.79 13.49
C LEU A 253 9.83 -2.11 13.67
N LEU A 254 9.52 -2.81 12.58
CA LEU A 254 8.88 -4.12 12.62
C LEU A 254 9.76 -5.18 13.27
N ALA A 255 11.09 -5.12 13.06
CA ALA A 255 12.05 -5.99 13.72
C ALA A 255 11.99 -5.82 15.24
N LEU A 256 11.96 -4.56 15.67
CA LEU A 256 12.05 -4.16 17.07
C LEU A 256 10.72 -4.38 17.82
N ALA A 257 9.60 -4.02 17.19
CA ALA A 257 8.27 -4.06 17.78
C ALA A 257 7.48 -5.34 17.46
N GLY A 258 7.68 -5.92 16.28
CA GLY A 258 6.86 -7.00 15.71
C GLY A 258 6.63 -8.20 16.62
N PRO A 259 7.67 -8.79 17.26
CA PRO A 259 7.50 -9.91 18.17
C PRO A 259 6.60 -9.59 19.37
N ARG A 260 6.58 -8.33 19.83
CA ARG A 260 5.73 -7.89 20.95
C ARG A 260 4.29 -7.58 20.51
N LEU A 261 4.11 -7.29 19.22
CA LEU A 261 2.79 -7.10 18.61
C LEU A 261 2.05 -8.42 18.39
N LEU A 262 2.76 -9.55 18.35
CA LEU A 262 2.18 -10.89 18.27
C LEU A 262 1.29 -11.14 19.50
N GLY A 263 -0.01 -11.31 19.26
CA GLY A 263 -1.02 -11.54 20.30
C GLY A 263 -1.68 -10.26 20.84
N GLN A 264 -1.10 -9.08 20.60
CA GLN A 264 -1.72 -7.81 20.98
C GLN A 264 -2.63 -7.24 19.91
N ILE A 265 -2.42 -7.58 18.64
CA ILE A 265 -3.12 -7.00 17.50
C ILE A 265 -4.04 -8.05 16.83
N PRO A 266 -5.23 -7.65 16.32
CA PRO A 266 -6.08 -8.51 15.49
C PRO A 266 -5.33 -9.22 14.36
N GLN A 267 -5.65 -10.50 14.10
CA GLN A 267 -5.03 -11.30 13.03
C GLN A 267 -5.07 -10.64 11.65
N ALA A 268 -6.15 -9.91 11.35
CA ALA A 268 -6.28 -9.21 10.08
C ALA A 268 -5.23 -8.11 9.89
N ILE A 269 -4.83 -7.43 10.96
CA ILE A 269 -3.75 -6.42 10.90
C ILE A 269 -2.38 -7.10 10.84
N LEU A 270 -2.21 -8.28 11.47
CA LEU A 270 -0.99 -9.07 11.29
C LEU A 270 -0.80 -9.51 9.83
N ARG A 271 -1.88 -9.79 9.09
CA ARG A 271 -1.80 -10.03 7.64
C ARG A 271 -1.31 -8.80 6.90
N VAL A 272 -1.85 -7.62 7.19
CA VAL A 272 -1.39 -6.33 6.63
C VAL A 272 0.11 -6.08 6.93
N ILE A 273 0.59 -6.50 8.09
CA ILE A 273 2.02 -6.44 8.44
C ILE A 273 2.85 -7.44 7.62
N ASP A 274 2.41 -8.69 7.47
CA ASP A 274 3.13 -9.67 6.63
C ASP A 274 3.28 -9.15 5.19
N ILE A 275 2.28 -8.42 4.68
CA ILE A 275 2.29 -7.80 3.36
C ILE A 275 3.37 -6.73 3.25
N GLN A 276 3.52 -5.88 4.26
CA GLN A 276 4.58 -4.88 4.31
C GLN A 276 5.96 -5.55 4.26
N ILE A 277 6.15 -6.63 5.02
CA ILE A 277 7.41 -7.39 5.03
C ILE A 277 7.69 -7.98 3.65
N LEU A 278 6.66 -8.51 2.99
CA LEU A 278 6.78 -9.02 1.63
C LEU A 278 7.12 -7.92 0.62
N ALA A 279 6.38 -6.83 0.62
CA ALA A 279 6.64 -5.71 -0.28
C ALA A 279 8.05 -5.18 -0.05
N ALA A 280 8.54 -5.22 1.20
CA ALA A 280 9.92 -4.92 1.50
C ALA A 280 10.91 -5.90 0.89
N ILE A 281 10.68 -7.21 1.02
CA ILE A 281 11.49 -8.26 0.36
C ILE A 281 11.54 -8.05 -1.15
N LEU A 282 10.37 -7.88 -1.77
CA LEU A 282 10.25 -7.75 -3.23
C LEU A 282 10.98 -6.51 -3.75
N PHE A 283 10.90 -5.39 -3.06
CA PHE A 283 11.67 -4.20 -3.43
C PHE A 283 13.18 -4.48 -3.48
N PHE A 284 13.75 -5.09 -2.44
CA PHE A 284 15.20 -5.33 -2.38
C PHE A 284 15.64 -6.38 -3.41
N LEU A 285 14.89 -7.47 -3.57
CA LEU A 285 15.17 -8.47 -4.59
C LEU A 285 15.16 -7.89 -6.01
N MET A 286 14.31 -6.89 -6.26
CA MET A 286 14.12 -6.28 -7.56
C MET A 286 14.90 -4.97 -7.73
N PHE A 287 15.78 -4.61 -6.77
CA PHE A 287 16.38 -3.27 -6.68
C PHE A 287 17.11 -2.82 -7.94
N GLY A 288 17.77 -3.74 -8.67
CA GLY A 288 18.44 -3.39 -9.92
C GLY A 288 17.50 -3.06 -11.10
N ASN A 289 16.18 -3.14 -10.93
CA ASN A 289 15.22 -2.41 -11.74
C ASN A 289 14.42 -1.46 -10.83
N LEU A 290 14.86 -0.20 -10.71
CA LEU A 290 14.29 0.78 -9.78
C LEU A 290 12.80 1.05 -10.03
N ILE A 291 12.35 0.95 -11.28
CA ILE A 291 10.95 1.18 -11.63
C ILE A 291 10.09 0.03 -11.10
N LEU A 292 10.52 -1.22 -11.35
CA LEU A 292 9.86 -2.42 -10.87
C LEU A 292 9.90 -2.52 -9.33
N SER A 293 11.04 -2.20 -8.72
CA SER A 293 11.20 -2.24 -7.26
C SER A 293 10.30 -1.21 -6.58
N ASN A 294 10.29 0.06 -7.00
CA ASN A 294 9.43 1.09 -6.41
C ASN A 294 7.95 0.75 -6.54
N ARG A 295 7.55 0.14 -7.66
CA ARG A 295 6.18 -0.34 -7.85
C ARG A 295 5.90 -1.50 -6.90
N LEU A 296 6.68 -2.56 -6.85
CA LEU A 296 6.41 -3.71 -5.95
C LEU A 296 6.54 -3.38 -4.45
N GLY A 297 7.44 -2.46 -4.10
CA GLY A 297 7.66 -1.94 -2.75
C GLY A 297 6.60 -0.94 -2.29
N TYR A 298 5.72 -0.48 -3.19
CA TYR A 298 4.67 0.52 -2.91
C TYR A 298 3.87 0.25 -1.63
N ALA A 299 3.41 -0.99 -1.46
CA ALA A 299 2.60 -1.38 -0.32
C ALA A 299 3.37 -1.24 1.01
N ALA A 300 4.70 -1.37 0.98
CA ALA A 300 5.52 -1.18 2.17
C ALA A 300 5.61 0.29 2.61
N TYR A 301 5.60 1.29 1.71
CA TYR A 301 5.63 2.71 2.09
C TYR A 301 4.33 3.15 2.76
N PHE A 302 3.20 2.73 2.21
CA PHE A 302 1.90 3.06 2.78
C PHE A 302 1.70 2.38 4.14
N ILE A 303 2.01 1.08 4.23
CA ILE A 303 1.85 0.31 5.46
C ILE A 303 2.94 0.69 6.49
N ALA A 304 4.08 1.24 6.07
CA ALA A 304 5.11 1.79 6.96
C ALA A 304 4.58 2.90 7.87
N GLY A 305 3.81 3.85 7.33
CA GLY A 305 3.20 4.91 8.13
C GLY A 305 2.21 4.37 9.17
N LEU A 306 1.37 3.42 8.75
CA LEU A 306 0.47 2.69 9.63
C LEU A 306 1.23 1.94 10.74
N PHE A 307 2.34 1.30 10.38
CA PHE A 307 3.11 0.47 11.28
C PHE A 307 3.99 1.26 12.25
N ALA A 308 4.65 2.32 11.79
CA ALA A 308 5.42 3.22 12.65
C ALA A 308 4.55 3.70 13.81
N ALA A 309 3.30 4.03 13.49
CA ALA A 309 2.36 4.50 14.47
C ALA A 309 1.79 3.36 15.37
N LEU A 310 1.62 2.14 14.84
CA LEU A 310 1.34 0.95 15.68
C LEU A 310 2.52 0.55 16.59
N SER A 311 3.75 0.84 16.20
CA SER A 311 4.97 0.59 16.98
C SER A 311 5.07 1.55 18.15
N THR A 312 4.76 2.83 17.94
CA THR A 312 4.63 3.81 19.02
C THR A 312 3.63 3.33 20.07
N PHE A 313 2.52 2.70 19.65
CA PHE A 313 1.56 2.09 20.58
C PHE A 313 2.15 0.91 21.39
N ALA A 314 2.95 0.04 20.77
CA ALA A 314 3.60 -1.08 21.47
C ALA A 314 4.59 -0.61 22.55
N TYR A 315 5.23 0.54 22.33
CA TYR A 315 6.23 1.12 23.22
C TYR A 315 5.68 2.21 24.16
N TRP A 316 4.48 2.72 23.89
CA TRP A 316 3.82 3.76 24.68
C TRP A 316 3.77 3.48 26.19
N PRO A 317 3.50 2.25 26.66
CA PRO A 317 3.52 1.97 28.10
C PRO A 317 4.89 2.22 28.75
N LYS A 318 5.99 1.95 28.03
CA LYS A 318 7.35 2.18 28.53
C LYS A 318 7.75 3.65 28.42
N VAL A 319 7.41 4.31 27.31
CA VAL A 319 7.64 5.75 27.13
C VAL A 319 6.89 6.54 28.20
N ARG A 320 5.65 6.17 28.51
CA ARG A 320 4.90 6.72 29.64
C ARG A 320 5.62 6.52 30.96
N ASN A 321 6.05 5.30 31.28
CA ASN A 321 6.74 5.05 32.55
C ASN A 321 8.03 5.87 32.65
N TYR A 322 8.71 6.07 31.53
CA TYR A 322 9.90 6.90 31.44
C TYR A 322 9.57 8.40 31.60
N ILE A 323 8.52 8.90 30.94
CA ILE A 323 8.04 10.29 31.09
C ILE A 323 7.53 10.54 32.51
N VAL A 324 6.78 9.61 33.10
CA VAL A 324 6.28 9.69 34.49
C VAL A 324 7.47 9.72 35.46
N ALA A 325 8.46 8.85 35.26
CA ALA A 325 9.70 8.84 36.03
C ALA A 325 10.51 10.14 35.87
N LEU A 326 10.58 10.70 34.66
CA LEU A 326 11.25 11.98 34.37
C LEU A 326 10.48 13.20 34.91
N SER A 327 9.14 13.12 34.96
CA SER A 327 8.28 14.18 35.50
C SER A 327 8.20 14.21 37.03
N GLY A 328 9.04 13.42 37.72
CA GLY A 328 9.06 13.36 39.18
C GLY A 328 7.82 12.73 39.80
N GLY A 329 7.05 11.95 39.03
CA GLY A 329 5.80 11.34 39.47
C GLY A 329 6.01 10.22 40.48
N ALA A 330 6.16 10.58 41.76
CA ALA A 330 5.94 9.67 42.88
C ALA A 330 4.42 9.46 43.08
N ARG A 331 3.92 8.32 42.60
CA ARG A 331 2.96 7.38 43.23
C ARG A 331 2.18 6.57 42.19
#